data_AF-A0A9W8K6A6-F1
#
_entry.id   AF-A0A9W8K6A6-F1
#
_cell.length_a   1.000
_cell.length_b   1.000
_cell.length_c   1.000
_cell.angle_alpha   90.00
_cell.angle_beta   90.00
_cell.angle_gamma   90.00
#
_symmetry.space_group_name_H-M   'P 1'
#
loop_
_entity.id
_entity.type
_entity.pdbx_description
1 polymer ?
#
loop_
_entity_poly.entity_id
_entity_poly.type
_entity_poly.pdbx_seq_one_letter_code
_entity_poly.pdbx_strand_id
1 'polypeptide(L)'
;MSSLPPTSTGNGPPPGPLAPTVVIDFYVFDRYLGFVSTIISCIVYGLILALFVDCLRHLQRNPSRNSRRKKAILVGYIIGMVLMSTLGLVLSSLIMTRAFFHSPEDRLLKLLGKAVVIPYILASWGADGMMIWRCIILYEGIARNRFNFLLGLLGLLVLAALGSGIVFIVLIFETERLAASIFMVILPCATSLTNVAFASLISVRLLWHQKRMRDALGERRLPRPPPAKPNCSSDPGNAAHSCIRNIPATLDSACSESYRCSIDH
;
A
#
# COMPACT_ATOMS: atom_id res chain seq x y z
N MET A 1 10.99 3.95 -78.61
CA MET A 1 9.83 4.85 -78.67
C MET A 1 8.61 4.03 -78.31
N SER A 2 8.21 4.05 -77.05
CA SER A 2 7.00 3.37 -76.55
C SER A 2 6.20 4.40 -75.76
N SER A 3 5.18 4.94 -76.40
CA SER A 3 4.26 5.95 -75.89
C SER A 3 3.23 5.32 -74.95
N LEU A 4 3.25 5.73 -73.68
CA LEU A 4 2.25 5.39 -72.67
C LEU A 4 0.97 6.24 -72.86
N PRO A 5 -0.22 5.68 -72.59
CA PRO A 5 -1.49 6.38 -72.74
C PRO A 5 -1.78 7.34 -71.57
N PRO A 6 -2.57 8.40 -71.80
CA PRO A 6 -2.91 9.38 -70.77
C PRO A 6 -3.91 8.82 -69.75
N THR A 7 -3.52 8.83 -68.48
CA THR A 7 -4.35 8.43 -67.34
C THR A 7 -5.43 9.48 -67.10
N SER A 8 -6.70 9.06 -67.25
CA SER A 8 -7.90 9.84 -66.97
C SER A 8 -7.96 10.27 -65.49
N THR A 9 -7.91 11.58 -65.25
CA THR A 9 -8.13 12.19 -63.94
C THR A 9 -9.63 12.21 -63.63
N GLY A 10 -10.09 11.18 -62.93
CA GLY A 10 -11.44 11.11 -62.38
C GLY A 10 -11.64 12.14 -61.27
N ASN A 11 -12.49 13.14 -61.53
CA ASN A 11 -13.01 14.09 -60.55
C ASN A 11 -13.91 13.37 -59.54
N GLY A 12 -13.32 12.75 -58.51
CA GLY A 12 -14.06 12.27 -57.35
C GLY A 12 -14.56 13.45 -56.50
N PRO A 13 -15.74 13.34 -55.87
CA PRO A 13 -16.24 14.37 -54.96
C PRO A 13 -15.24 14.60 -53.82
N PRO A 14 -15.05 15.85 -53.37
CA PRO A 14 -14.10 16.16 -52.30
C PRO A 14 -14.46 15.37 -51.04
N PRO A 15 -13.48 14.71 -50.39
CA PRO A 15 -13.74 13.95 -49.17
C PRO A 15 -14.35 14.90 -48.12
N GLY A 16 -15.60 14.62 -47.75
CA GLY A 16 -16.31 15.40 -46.74
C GLY A 16 -15.61 15.31 -45.38
N PRO A 17 -15.58 16.41 -44.59
CA PRO A 17 -14.90 16.47 -43.30
C PRO A 17 -15.67 15.68 -42.23
N LEU A 18 -15.48 14.35 -42.18
CA LEU A 18 -16.17 13.44 -41.25
C LEU A 18 -15.33 12.98 -40.04
N ALA A 19 -14.25 13.67 -39.69
CA ALA A 19 -13.30 13.20 -38.65
C ALA A 19 -13.16 14.00 -37.32
N PRO A 20 -13.84 15.14 -37.03
CA PRO A 20 -13.54 15.89 -35.80
C PRO A 20 -14.26 15.41 -34.53
N THR A 21 -15.33 14.61 -34.62
CA THR A 21 -16.19 14.32 -33.45
C THR A 21 -15.56 13.34 -32.45
N VAL A 22 -14.92 12.26 -32.93
CA VAL A 22 -14.37 11.20 -32.05
C VAL A 22 -13.22 11.67 -31.16
N VAL A 23 -12.45 12.68 -31.61
CA VAL A 23 -11.27 13.17 -30.88
C VAL A 23 -11.67 14.00 -29.65
N ILE A 24 -12.81 14.69 -29.72
CA ILE A 24 -13.29 15.56 -28.64
C ILE A 24 -13.75 14.73 -27.43
N ASP A 25 -14.44 13.61 -27.68
CA ASP A 25 -14.94 12.74 -26.61
C ASP A 25 -13.81 12.12 -25.78
N PHE A 26 -12.71 11.70 -26.43
CA PHE A 26 -11.57 11.12 -25.73
C PHE A 26 -10.87 12.12 -24.80
N TYR A 27 -10.79 13.38 -25.22
CA TYR A 27 -10.14 14.44 -24.44
C TYR A 27 -10.93 14.82 -23.18
N VAL A 28 -12.26 14.93 -23.32
CA VAL A 28 -13.15 15.22 -22.18
C VAL A 28 -13.11 14.06 -21.19
N PHE A 29 -13.13 12.82 -21.68
CA PHE A 29 -13.06 11.63 -20.85
C PHE A 29 -11.73 11.53 -20.07
N ASP A 30 -10.60 11.79 -20.71
CA ASP A 30 -9.27 11.77 -20.06
C ASP A 30 -9.18 12.82 -18.93
N ARG A 31 -9.67 14.05 -19.17
CA ARG A 31 -9.76 15.09 -18.13
C ARG A 31 -10.62 14.68 -16.95
N TYR A 32 -11.76 14.05 -17.21
CA TYR A 32 -12.67 13.57 -16.17
C TYR A 32 -12.00 12.48 -15.32
N LEU A 33 -11.36 11.49 -15.96
CA LEU A 33 -10.62 10.44 -15.26
C LEU A 33 -9.47 10.99 -14.42
N GLY A 34 -8.73 11.97 -14.94
CA GLY A 34 -7.67 12.64 -14.18
C GLY A 34 -8.22 13.28 -12.90
N PHE A 35 -9.32 14.02 -13.00
CA PHE A 35 -9.94 14.67 -11.85
C PHE A 35 -10.42 13.66 -10.80
N VAL A 36 -11.12 12.60 -11.23
CA VAL A 36 -11.58 11.52 -10.34
C VAL A 36 -10.39 10.82 -9.66
N SER A 37 -9.32 10.54 -10.40
CA SER A 37 -8.09 9.94 -9.86
C SER A 37 -7.46 10.81 -8.77
N THR A 38 -7.48 12.13 -8.92
CA THR A 38 -6.95 13.07 -7.92
C THR A 38 -7.79 13.08 -6.65
N ILE A 39 -9.13 13.08 -6.77
CA ILE A 39 -10.03 13.00 -5.62
C ILE A 39 -9.78 11.70 -4.84
N ILE A 40 -9.73 10.57 -5.54
CA ILE A 40 -9.45 9.27 -4.92
C ILE A 40 -8.08 9.29 -4.23
N SER A 41 -7.07 9.86 -4.89
CA SER A 41 -5.72 9.99 -4.34
C SER A 41 -5.70 10.83 -3.06
N CYS A 42 -6.46 11.93 -2.99
CA CYS A 42 -6.60 12.74 -1.79
C CYS A 42 -7.24 11.97 -0.62
N ILE A 43 -8.29 11.18 -0.90
CA ILE A 43 -8.95 10.34 0.12
C ILE A 43 -7.97 9.30 0.67
N VAL A 44 -7.31 8.58 -0.23
CA VAL A 44 -6.31 7.55 0.14
C VAL A 44 -5.15 8.17 0.91
N TYR A 45 -4.67 9.35 0.50
CA TYR A 45 -3.62 10.06 1.21
C TYR A 45 -4.06 10.50 2.62
N GLY A 46 -5.31 10.94 2.80
CA GLY A 46 -5.88 11.21 4.12
C GLY A 46 -5.86 9.98 5.04
N LEU A 47 -6.18 8.80 4.52
CA LEU A 47 -6.06 7.54 5.26
C LEU A 47 -4.61 7.22 5.64
N ILE A 48 -3.66 7.44 4.72
CA ILE A 48 -2.23 7.24 4.97
C ILE A 48 -1.75 8.18 6.10
N LEU A 49 -2.19 9.44 6.11
CA LEU A 49 -1.87 10.38 7.18
C LEU A 49 -2.45 9.97 8.53
N ALA A 50 -3.68 9.46 8.56
CA ALA A 50 -4.27 8.93 9.79
C ALA A 50 -3.45 7.76 10.35
N LEU A 51 -3.10 6.79 9.48
CA LEU A 51 -2.24 5.66 9.86
C LEU A 51 -0.86 6.11 10.32
N PHE A 52 -0.29 7.14 9.69
CA PHE A 52 0.98 7.73 10.09
C PHE A 52 0.91 8.29 11.51
N VAL A 53 -0.10 9.08 11.82
CA VAL A 53 -0.30 9.67 13.16
C VAL A 53 -0.50 8.57 14.20
N ASP A 54 -1.29 7.54 13.91
CA ASP A 54 -1.49 6.42 14.82
C ASP A 54 -0.22 5.60 15.02
N CYS A 55 0.57 5.40 13.97
CA CYS A 55 1.89 4.75 14.07
C CYS A 55 2.83 5.56 14.97
N LEU A 56 2.87 6.89 14.84
CA LEU A 56 3.68 7.75 15.68
C LEU A 56 3.21 7.72 17.14
N ARG A 57 1.90 7.84 17.39
CA ARG A 57 1.32 7.74 18.73
C ARG A 57 1.66 6.41 19.39
N HIS A 58 1.49 5.30 18.66
CA HIS A 58 1.80 3.96 19.17
C HIS A 58 3.29 3.81 19.49
N LEU A 59 4.17 4.34 18.63
CA LEU A 59 5.61 4.28 18.81
C LEU A 59 6.10 5.14 20.00
N GLN A 60 5.44 6.28 20.24
CA GLN A 60 5.69 7.14 21.40
C GLN A 60 5.18 6.52 22.70
N ARG A 61 4.01 5.89 22.67
CA ARG A 61 3.33 5.35 23.86
C ARG A 61 3.97 4.07 24.40
N ASN A 62 4.74 3.35 23.58
CA ASN A 62 5.47 2.16 24.00
C ASN A 62 6.96 2.46 24.21
N PRO A 63 7.38 2.97 25.38
CA PRO A 63 8.78 3.05 25.78
C PRO A 63 9.32 1.66 26.16
N SER A 64 9.06 0.64 25.34
CA SER A 64 9.73 -0.65 25.47
C SER A 64 11.24 -0.44 25.37
N ARG A 65 12.00 -1.28 26.07
CA ARG A 65 13.48 -1.34 26.24
C ARG A 65 14.29 -1.38 24.93
N ASN A 66 13.61 -1.30 23.78
CA ASN A 66 14.22 -1.22 22.47
C ASN A 66 15.02 0.10 22.33
N SER A 67 16.22 0.00 21.76
CA SER A 67 17.17 1.10 21.64
C SER A 67 16.53 2.33 20.99
N ARG A 68 16.61 3.50 21.65
CA ARG A 68 16.10 4.80 21.15
C ARG A 68 16.54 5.07 19.71
N ARG A 69 17.72 4.60 19.31
CA ARG A 69 18.27 4.73 17.96
C ARG A 69 17.41 4.03 16.90
N LYS A 70 17.00 2.78 17.13
CA LYS A 70 16.16 2.02 16.18
C LYS A 70 14.81 2.71 15.97
N LYS A 71 14.22 3.23 17.05
CA LYS A 71 12.96 3.99 17.00
C LYS A 71 13.12 5.29 16.21
N ALA A 72 14.19 6.05 16.46
CA ALA A 72 14.46 7.29 15.73
C ALA A 72 14.66 7.06 14.23
N ILE A 73 15.41 6.01 13.84
CA ILE A 73 15.60 5.63 12.44
C ILE A 73 14.25 5.28 11.79
N LEU A 74 13.41 4.48 12.46
CA LEU A 74 12.09 4.12 11.96
C LEU A 74 11.18 5.35 11.79
N VAL A 75 11.17 6.27 12.76
CA VAL A 75 10.39 7.52 12.68
C VAL A 75 10.87 8.37 11.51
N GLY A 76 12.18 8.61 11.41
CA GLY A 76 12.78 9.42 10.35
C GLY A 76 12.46 8.84 8.97
N TYR A 77 12.53 7.51 8.85
CA TYR A 77 12.13 6.81 7.63
C TYR A 77 10.65 7.05 7.29
N ILE A 78 9.72 6.87 8.25
CA ILE A 78 8.29 7.04 8.00
C ILE A 78 7.97 8.49 7.61
N ILE A 79 8.59 9.47 8.28
CA ILE A 79 8.46 10.88 7.92
C ILE A 79 8.96 11.12 6.49
N GLY A 80 10.14 10.60 6.13
CA GLY A 80 10.68 10.72 4.79
C GLY A 80 9.74 10.16 3.72
N MET A 81 9.14 9.00 3.97
CA MET A 81 8.14 8.41 3.10
C MET A 81 6.90 9.27 2.93
N VAL A 82 6.34 9.78 4.03
CA VAL A 82 5.19 10.70 3.97
C VAL A 82 5.55 11.96 3.20
N LEU A 83 6.72 12.55 3.41
CA LEU A 83 7.17 13.73 2.68
C LEU A 83 7.28 13.47 1.17
N MET A 84 7.85 12.33 0.77
CA MET A 84 7.96 11.95 -0.64
C MET A 84 6.59 11.73 -1.30
N SER A 85 5.66 11.06 -0.61
CA SER A 85 4.28 10.90 -1.08
C SER A 85 3.54 12.25 -1.17
N THR A 86 3.77 13.14 -0.19
CA THR A 86 3.22 14.50 -0.19
C THR A 86 3.72 15.30 -1.38
N LEU A 87 5.03 15.23 -1.65
CA LEU A 87 5.64 15.90 -2.80
C LEU A 87 5.05 15.39 -4.11
N GLY A 88 4.90 14.07 -4.27
CA GLY A 88 4.24 13.48 -5.43
C GLY A 88 2.80 13.99 -5.61
N LEU A 89 2.01 14.01 -4.54
CA LEU A 89 0.63 14.49 -4.57
C LEU A 89 0.53 15.99 -4.94
N VAL A 90 1.39 16.83 -4.34
CA VAL A 90 1.44 18.27 -4.61
C VAL A 90 1.80 18.52 -6.07
N LEU A 91 2.84 17.85 -6.58
CA LEU A 91 3.26 18.01 -7.96
C LEU A 91 2.18 17.52 -8.95
N SER A 92 1.51 16.39 -8.67
CA SER A 92 0.37 15.92 -9.48
C SER A 92 -0.79 16.92 -9.48
N SER A 93 -1.10 17.50 -8.32
CA SER A 93 -2.14 18.53 -8.18
C SER A 93 -1.79 19.80 -8.96
N LEU A 94 -0.51 20.21 -8.96
CA LEU A 94 -0.02 21.35 -9.72
C LEU A 94 -0.09 21.12 -11.24
N ILE A 95 0.31 19.93 -11.71
CA ILE A 95 0.18 19.57 -13.13
C ILE A 95 -1.27 19.65 -13.57
N MET A 96 -2.18 19.08 -12.76
CA MET A 96 -3.61 19.09 -13.07
C MET A 96 -4.15 20.51 -13.14
N THR A 97 -3.86 21.31 -12.12
CA THR A 97 -4.29 22.72 -12.06
C THR A 97 -3.77 23.49 -13.29
N ARG A 98 -2.50 23.32 -13.65
CA ARG A 98 -1.91 23.97 -14.83
C ARG A 98 -2.54 23.49 -16.14
N ALA A 99 -2.83 22.19 -16.27
CA ALA A 99 -3.48 21.63 -17.45
C ALA A 99 -4.91 22.17 -17.67
N PHE A 100 -5.60 22.58 -16.60
CA PHE A 100 -6.92 23.21 -16.69
C PHE A 100 -6.84 24.71 -17.03
N PHE A 101 -5.89 25.44 -16.44
CA PHE A 101 -5.84 26.90 -16.55
C PHE A 101 -4.92 27.43 -17.66
N HIS A 102 -4.00 26.64 -18.20
CA HIS A 102 -3.03 27.07 -19.23
C HIS A 102 -3.08 26.20 -20.48
N SER A 103 -2.66 26.78 -21.60
CA SER A 103 -2.61 26.12 -22.90
C SER A 103 -1.56 24.99 -22.90
N PRO A 104 -1.82 23.83 -23.55
CA PRO A 104 -0.98 22.63 -23.48
C PRO A 104 0.44 22.73 -24.06
N GLU A 105 0.85 23.90 -24.58
CA GLU A 105 2.15 24.08 -25.21
C GLU A 105 3.28 24.47 -24.23
N ASP A 106 2.98 24.61 -22.94
CA ASP A 106 3.95 25.02 -21.95
C ASP A 106 5.05 23.96 -21.77
N ARG A 107 6.29 24.31 -22.17
CA ARG A 107 7.50 23.49 -21.94
C ARG A 107 7.67 23.13 -20.45
N LEU A 108 7.19 24.00 -19.56
CA LEU A 108 7.18 23.77 -18.12
C LEU A 108 6.35 22.53 -17.74
N LEU A 109 5.18 22.32 -18.37
CA LEU A 109 4.30 21.18 -18.09
C LEU A 109 5.00 19.86 -18.42
N LYS A 110 5.76 19.81 -19.53
CA LYS A 110 6.56 18.63 -19.92
C LYS A 110 7.66 18.33 -18.90
N LEU A 111 8.35 19.36 -18.39
CA LEU A 111 9.38 19.19 -17.36
C LEU A 111 8.78 18.74 -16.02
N LEU A 112 7.66 19.34 -15.61
CA LEU A 112 6.90 18.97 -14.41
C LEU A 112 6.41 17.52 -14.47
N GLY A 113 5.89 17.08 -15.62
CA GLY A 113 5.46 15.69 -15.84
C GLY A 113 6.58 14.68 -15.61
N LYS A 114 7.79 14.97 -16.08
CA LYS A 114 8.97 14.12 -15.83
C LYS A 114 9.41 14.18 -14.36
N ALA A 115 9.32 15.34 -13.72
CA ALA A 115 9.70 15.52 -12.32
C ALA A 115 8.80 14.76 -11.34
N VAL A 116 7.51 14.58 -11.63
CA VAL A 116 6.57 13.82 -10.78
C VAL A 116 6.90 12.34 -10.65
N VAL A 117 7.48 11.77 -11.69
CA VAL A 117 7.78 10.34 -11.74
C VAL A 117 8.86 9.94 -10.74
N ILE A 118 9.84 10.82 -10.50
CA ILE A 118 10.97 10.49 -9.63
C ILE A 118 10.52 10.28 -8.16
N PRO A 119 9.77 11.21 -7.51
CA PRO A 119 9.25 10.99 -6.17
C PRO A 119 8.36 9.75 -6.06
N TYR A 120 7.57 9.45 -7.08
CA TYR A 120 6.70 8.29 -7.11
C TYR A 120 7.50 6.98 -7.07
N ILE A 121 8.52 6.85 -7.94
CA ILE A 121 9.38 5.66 -7.98
C ILE A 121 10.16 5.51 -6.69
N LEU A 122 10.73 6.62 -6.18
CA LEU A 122 11.46 6.60 -4.91
C LEU A 122 10.57 6.22 -3.73
N ALA A 123 9.32 6.70 -3.70
CA ALA A 123 8.35 6.29 -2.69
C ALA A 123 8.02 4.79 -2.82
N SER A 124 7.83 4.28 -4.05
CA SER A 124 7.59 2.84 -4.27
C SER A 124 8.76 2.00 -3.76
N TRP A 125 9.99 2.33 -4.13
CA TRP A 125 11.18 1.62 -3.67
C TRP A 125 11.38 1.72 -2.15
N GLY A 126 11.07 2.89 -1.59
CA GLY A 126 11.04 3.08 -0.15
C GLY A 126 10.09 2.08 0.50
N ALA A 127 8.84 2.00 0.04
CA ALA A 127 7.83 1.10 0.58
C ALA A 127 8.28 -0.36 0.55
N ASP A 128 8.85 -0.81 -0.57
CA ASP A 128 9.42 -2.15 -0.71
C ASP A 128 10.55 -2.38 0.30
N GLY A 129 11.44 -1.40 0.47
CA GLY A 129 12.48 -1.38 1.50
C GLY A 129 11.96 -1.67 2.90
N MET A 130 10.83 -1.07 3.27
CA MET A 130 10.19 -1.32 4.57
C MET A 130 9.58 -2.69 4.71
N MET A 131 8.96 -3.19 3.64
CA MET A 131 8.43 -4.55 3.64
C MET A 131 9.56 -5.56 3.88
N ILE A 132 10.71 -5.36 3.23
CA ILE A 132 11.89 -6.19 3.42
C ILE A 132 12.41 -6.09 4.85
N TRP A 133 12.58 -4.88 5.36
CA TRP A 133 13.07 -4.64 6.72
C TRP A 133 12.19 -5.34 7.76
N ARG A 134 10.86 -5.22 7.61
CA ARG A 134 9.89 -5.93 8.48
C ARG A 134 10.02 -7.45 8.35
N CYS A 135 10.23 -7.97 7.14
CA CYS A 135 10.49 -9.39 6.94
C CYS A 135 11.75 -9.83 7.67
N ILE A 136 12.87 -9.11 7.55
CA ILE A 136 14.14 -9.43 8.21
C ILE A 136 13.97 -9.49 9.72
N ILE A 137 13.37 -8.45 10.34
CA ILE A 137 13.11 -8.43 11.78
C ILE A 137 12.22 -9.61 12.20
N LEU A 138 11.16 -9.90 11.44
CA LEU A 138 10.27 -11.01 11.77
C LEU A 138 10.97 -12.37 11.64
N TYR A 139 12.02 -12.49 10.83
CA TYR A 139 12.78 -13.73 10.63
C TYR A 139 13.92 -13.98 11.64
N GLU A 140 14.18 -13.06 12.58
CA GLU A 140 15.10 -13.33 13.69
C GLU A 140 14.57 -14.52 14.51
N GLY A 141 15.17 -15.71 14.36
CA GLY A 141 14.84 -16.92 15.12
C GLY A 141 14.33 -18.13 14.31
N ILE A 142 14.20 -18.03 12.98
CA ILE A 142 13.84 -19.18 12.13
C ILE A 142 15.09 -19.96 11.67
N ALA A 143 14.95 -21.27 11.43
CA ALA A 143 16.00 -22.13 10.88
C ALA A 143 16.63 -21.53 9.60
N ARG A 144 17.96 -21.59 9.54
CA ARG A 144 18.80 -20.87 8.56
C ARG A 144 18.44 -21.16 7.10
N ASN A 145 18.05 -22.40 6.78
CA ASN A 145 17.71 -22.78 5.40
C ASN A 145 16.43 -22.10 4.88
N ARG A 146 15.38 -22.01 5.71
CA ARG A 146 14.13 -21.33 5.33
C ARG A 146 14.33 -19.82 5.24
N PHE A 147 15.17 -19.28 6.11
CA PHE A 147 15.55 -17.87 6.07
C PHE A 147 16.27 -17.52 4.76
N ASN A 148 17.26 -18.31 4.36
CA ASN A 148 18.00 -18.08 3.12
C ASN A 148 17.09 -18.18 1.88
N PHE A 149 16.19 -19.16 1.84
CA PHE A 149 15.22 -19.29 0.73
C PHE A 149 14.33 -18.05 0.61
N LEU A 150 13.80 -17.56 1.74
CA LEU A 150 12.96 -16.37 1.76
C LEU A 150 13.73 -15.11 1.42
N LEU A 151 14.96 -14.97 1.90
CA LEU A 151 15.81 -13.84 1.56
C LEU A 151 16.16 -13.85 0.06
N GLY A 152 16.37 -15.02 -0.53
CA GLY A 152 16.57 -15.18 -1.97
C GLY A 152 15.33 -14.77 -2.78
N LEU A 153 14.15 -15.26 -2.39
CA LEU A 153 12.88 -14.88 -3.03
C LEU A 153 12.61 -13.37 -2.93
N LEU A 154 12.80 -12.82 -1.72
CA LEU A 154 12.62 -11.40 -1.45
C LEU A 154 13.62 -10.55 -2.23
N GLY A 155 14.89 -10.98 -2.30
CA GLY A 155 15.91 -10.33 -3.12
C GLY A 155 15.57 -10.35 -4.61
N LEU A 156 15.03 -11.45 -5.13
CA LEU A 156 14.58 -11.55 -6.52
C LEU A 156 13.44 -10.58 -6.81
N LEU A 157 12.44 -10.49 -5.93
CA LEU A 157 11.33 -9.55 -6.07
C LEU A 157 11.82 -8.10 -6.05
N VAL A 158 12.81 -7.78 -5.22
CA VAL A 158 13.42 -6.43 -5.14
C VAL A 158 14.20 -6.10 -6.39
N LEU A 159 14.97 -7.04 -6.93
CA LEU A 159 15.67 -6.84 -8.20
C LEU A 159 14.68 -6.62 -9.34
N ALA A 160 13.56 -7.35 -9.36
CA ALA A 160 12.49 -7.14 -10.33
C ALA A 160 11.84 -5.75 -10.17
N ALA A 161 11.54 -5.32 -8.94
CA ALA A 161 10.95 -4.01 -8.65
C ALA A 161 11.91 -2.86 -9.02
N LEU A 162 13.18 -2.94 -8.61
CA LEU A 162 14.22 -1.96 -8.96
C LEU A 162 14.43 -1.92 -10.48
N GLY A 163 14.57 -3.08 -11.12
CA GLY A 163 14.71 -3.19 -12.57
C GLY A 163 13.53 -2.55 -13.30
N SER A 164 12.30 -2.82 -12.86
CA SER A 164 11.10 -2.23 -13.45
C SER A 164 11.07 -0.70 -13.31
N GLY A 165 11.48 -0.16 -12.16
CA GLY A 165 11.55 1.29 -11.94
C GLY A 165 12.66 1.97 -12.76
N ILE A 166 13.83 1.33 -12.90
CA ILE A 166 14.92 1.84 -13.74
C ILE A 166 14.51 1.86 -15.21
N VAL A 167 13.91 0.76 -15.70
CA VAL A 167 13.38 0.68 -17.06
C VAL A 167 12.32 1.76 -17.28
N PHE A 168 11.44 2.01 -16.31
CA PHE A 168 10.45 3.08 -16.38
C PHE A 168 11.11 4.47 -16.53
N ILE A 169 12.17 4.75 -15.77
CA ILE A 169 12.92 6.00 -15.87
C ILE A 169 13.58 6.12 -17.25
N VAL A 170 14.27 5.09 -17.74
CA VAL A 170 14.91 5.14 -19.06
C VAL A 170 13.86 5.42 -20.14
N LEU A 171 12.73 4.71 -20.10
CA LEU A 171 11.65 4.87 -21.06
C LEU A 171 11.05 6.28 -21.05
N ILE A 172 10.88 6.91 -19.88
CA ILE A 172 10.30 8.25 -19.80
C ILE A 172 11.22 9.35 -20.34
N PHE A 173 12.55 9.11 -20.32
CA PHE A 173 13.52 10.06 -20.83
C PHE A 173 13.81 9.88 -22.32
N GLU A 174 13.76 8.64 -22.82
CA GLU A 174 14.34 8.28 -24.12
C GLU A 174 13.31 8.00 -25.23
N THR A 175 12.06 7.62 -24.90
CA THR A 175 11.17 7.06 -25.92
C THR A 175 10.13 8.03 -26.48
N GLU A 176 10.09 8.10 -27.82
CA GLU A 176 9.03 8.73 -28.61
C GLU A 176 7.65 8.07 -28.35
N ARG A 177 6.59 8.89 -28.39
CA ARG A 177 5.23 8.71 -27.81
C ARG A 177 4.55 7.33 -27.84
N LEU A 178 4.90 6.42 -28.75
CA LEU A 178 4.14 5.18 -28.99
C LEU A 178 4.51 4.03 -28.03
N ALA A 179 5.79 3.81 -27.75
CA ALA A 179 6.17 2.76 -26.80
C ALA A 179 5.77 3.15 -25.36
N ALA A 180 5.79 4.45 -25.05
CA ALA A 180 5.44 4.98 -23.74
C ALA A 180 4.05 4.53 -23.28
N SER A 181 3.04 4.51 -24.16
CA SER A 181 1.66 4.15 -23.78
C SER A 181 1.53 2.69 -23.31
N ILE A 182 2.18 1.74 -23.98
CA ILE A 182 2.10 0.32 -23.60
C ILE A 182 2.82 0.09 -22.27
N PHE A 183 4.03 0.65 -22.12
CA PHE A 183 4.82 0.51 -20.89
C PHE A 183 4.18 1.21 -19.69
N MET A 184 3.47 2.32 -19.90
CA MET A 184 2.71 3.02 -18.86
C MET A 184 1.59 2.16 -18.24
N VAL A 185 1.09 1.14 -18.94
CA VAL A 185 0.08 0.21 -18.39
C VAL A 185 0.74 -1.02 -17.79
N ILE A 186 1.71 -1.61 -18.49
CA ILE A 186 2.32 -2.88 -18.08
C ILE A 186 3.14 -2.71 -16.79
N LEU A 187 3.92 -1.64 -16.67
CA LEU A 187 4.83 -1.45 -15.54
C LEU A 187 4.08 -1.26 -14.21
N PRO A 188 3.05 -0.39 -14.12
CA PRO A 188 2.25 -0.29 -12.89
C PRO A 188 1.52 -1.59 -12.53
N CYS A 189 1.04 -2.35 -13.53
CA CYS A 189 0.44 -3.67 -13.28
C CYS A 189 1.46 -4.64 -12.68
N ALA A 190 2.68 -4.68 -13.22
CA ALA A 190 3.76 -5.53 -12.69
C ALA A 190 4.13 -5.13 -11.25
N THR A 191 4.30 -3.84 -10.97
CA THR A 191 4.60 -3.34 -9.62
C THR A 191 3.44 -3.61 -8.64
N SER A 192 2.19 -3.49 -9.10
CA SER A 192 1.03 -3.81 -8.28
C SER A 192 0.99 -5.30 -7.93
N LEU A 193 1.30 -6.17 -8.90
CA LEU A 193 1.36 -7.61 -8.67
C LEU A 193 2.46 -7.98 -7.66
N THR A 194 3.65 -7.37 -7.75
CA THR A 194 4.71 -7.59 -6.76
C THR A 194 4.30 -7.10 -5.37
N ASN A 195 3.62 -5.96 -5.28
CA ASN A 195 3.13 -5.41 -4.02
C ASN A 195 2.07 -6.32 -3.37
N VAL A 196 1.14 -6.87 -4.15
CA VAL A 196 0.16 -7.86 -3.68
C VAL A 196 0.86 -9.14 -3.23
N ALA A 197 1.87 -9.61 -3.98
CA ALA A 197 2.66 -10.78 -3.60
C ALA A 197 3.38 -10.55 -2.25
N PHE A 198 4.04 -9.40 -2.05
CA PHE A 198 4.65 -9.05 -0.78
C PHE A 198 3.63 -8.97 0.37
N ALA A 199 2.52 -8.27 0.15
CA ALA A 199 1.46 -8.13 1.15
C ALA A 199 0.88 -9.49 1.56
N SER A 200 0.68 -10.39 0.61
CA SER A 200 0.17 -11.74 0.88
C SER A 200 1.17 -12.59 1.66
N LEU A 201 2.46 -12.58 1.29
CA LEU A 201 3.52 -13.29 2.01
C LEU A 201 3.64 -12.82 3.47
N ILE A 202 3.56 -11.50 3.70
CA ILE A 202 3.59 -10.92 5.05
C ILE A 202 2.35 -11.35 5.84
N SER A 203 1.17 -11.27 5.23
CA SER A 203 -0.11 -11.59 5.88
C SER A 203 -0.21 -13.06 6.27
N VAL A 204 0.11 -13.98 5.36
CA VAL A 204 0.12 -15.43 5.62
C VAL A 204 1.02 -15.76 6.79
N ARG A 205 2.20 -15.15 6.85
CA ARG A 205 3.14 -15.38 7.93
C ARG A 205 2.67 -14.81 9.27
N LEU A 206 2.10 -13.62 9.26
CA LEU A 206 1.56 -13.00 10.47
C LEU A 206 0.45 -13.88 11.07
N LEU A 207 -0.46 -14.38 10.21
CA LEU A 207 -1.53 -15.28 10.60
C LEU A 207 -0.98 -16.62 11.12
N TRP A 208 0.04 -17.18 10.47
CA TRP A 208 0.65 -18.42 10.94
C TRP A 208 1.34 -18.25 12.30
N HIS A 209 2.05 -17.14 12.51
CA HIS A 209 2.66 -16.83 13.79
C HIS A 209 1.63 -16.63 14.90
N GLN A 210 0.55 -15.89 14.61
CA GLN A 210 -0.56 -15.71 15.55
C GLN A 210 -1.23 -17.04 15.91
N LYS A 211 -1.44 -17.93 14.94
CA LYS A 211 -1.96 -19.27 15.18
C LYS A 211 -1.01 -20.06 16.09
N ARG A 212 0.29 -20.08 15.80
CA ARG A 212 1.27 -20.78 16.62
C ARG A 212 1.33 -20.24 18.06
N MET A 213 1.26 -18.92 18.25
CA MET A 213 1.18 -18.33 19.59
C MET A 213 -0.12 -18.71 20.30
N ARG A 214 -1.24 -18.74 19.59
CA ARG A 214 -2.52 -19.16 20.14
C ARG A 214 -2.50 -20.63 20.55
N ASP A 215 -1.85 -21.50 19.79
CA ASP A 215 -1.73 -22.92 20.12
C ASP A 215 -0.80 -23.12 21.33
N ALA A 216 0.35 -22.42 21.37
CA ALA A 216 1.29 -22.50 22.48
C ALA A 216 0.75 -21.92 23.81
N LEU A 217 -0.07 -20.87 23.74
CA LEU A 217 -0.69 -20.25 24.91
C LEU A 217 -2.06 -20.86 25.28
N GLY A 218 -2.77 -21.39 24.28
CA GLY A 218 -4.16 -21.85 24.38
C GLY A 218 -4.33 -23.26 24.95
N GLU A 219 -3.24 -24.01 25.12
CA GLU A 219 -3.30 -25.33 25.76
C GLU A 219 -3.17 -25.28 27.29
N ARG A 220 -3.17 -24.09 27.88
CA ARG A 220 -3.71 -23.95 29.24
C ARG A 220 -5.22 -23.99 29.15
N ARG A 221 -5.75 -25.21 29.00
CA ARG A 221 -7.09 -25.54 29.46
C ARG A 221 -7.22 -24.91 30.84
N LEU A 222 -8.06 -23.87 30.97
CA LEU A 222 -8.62 -23.54 32.27
C LEU A 222 -9.06 -24.89 32.86
N PRO A 223 -8.57 -25.27 34.05
CA PRO A 223 -8.96 -26.51 34.69
C PRO A 223 -10.46 -26.61 34.57
N ARG A 224 -10.94 -27.66 33.90
CA ARG A 224 -12.37 -27.92 33.74
C ARG A 224 -12.96 -27.70 35.14
N PRO A 225 -13.87 -26.73 35.34
CA PRO A 225 -14.36 -26.42 36.67
C PRO A 225 -14.80 -27.74 37.29
N PRO A 226 -14.38 -28.04 38.52
CA PRO A 226 -14.74 -29.30 39.16
C PRO A 226 -16.25 -29.48 39.01
N PRO A 227 -16.73 -30.70 38.67
CA PRO A 227 -18.14 -30.93 38.42
C PRO A 227 -18.93 -30.32 39.58
N ALA A 228 -19.81 -29.37 39.25
CA ALA A 228 -20.61 -28.67 40.24
C ALA A 228 -21.29 -29.75 41.10
N LYS A 229 -20.97 -29.77 42.39
CA LYS A 229 -21.69 -30.64 43.31
C LYS A 229 -23.17 -30.26 43.20
N PRO A 230 -24.08 -31.21 42.93
CA PRO A 230 -25.50 -30.92 42.94
C PRO A 230 -25.87 -30.51 44.36
N ASN A 231 -25.97 -29.21 44.61
CA ASN A 231 -26.60 -28.71 45.82
C ASN A 231 -28.11 -28.94 45.66
N CYS A 232 -28.55 -30.04 46.26
CA CYS A 232 -29.91 -30.16 46.74
C CYS A 232 -30.16 -29.05 47.78
N SER A 233 -30.94 -28.03 47.42
CA SER A 233 -31.75 -27.32 48.40
C SER A 233 -33.03 -26.83 47.74
N SER A 234 -34.06 -27.65 47.90
CA SER A 234 -35.45 -27.33 47.64
C SER A 234 -35.90 -26.27 48.65
N ASP A 235 -35.86 -24.99 48.28
CA ASP A 235 -36.58 -23.96 49.03
C ASP A 235 -37.22 -22.95 48.06
N PRO A 236 -38.52 -23.08 47.74
CA PRO A 236 -39.19 -22.36 46.66
C PRO A 236 -39.66 -20.93 47.04
N GLY A 237 -38.95 -20.23 47.93
CA GLY A 237 -39.58 -19.13 48.66
C GLY A 237 -38.80 -17.85 48.93
N ASN A 238 -37.79 -17.41 48.13
CA ASN A 238 -37.32 -15.99 48.18
C ASN A 238 -36.24 -15.51 47.16
N ALA A 239 -36.18 -16.03 45.93
CA ALA A 239 -35.04 -15.78 45.03
C ALA A 239 -35.27 -14.74 43.90
N ALA A 240 -36.21 -13.80 44.01
CA ALA A 240 -36.57 -12.92 42.88
C ALA A 240 -35.84 -11.55 42.82
N HIS A 241 -35.10 -11.11 43.85
CA HIS A 241 -34.74 -9.68 43.94
C HIS A 241 -33.26 -9.28 44.10
N SER A 242 -32.30 -10.21 44.12
CA SER A 242 -30.90 -9.86 44.48
C SER A 242 -29.83 -10.04 43.39
N CYS A 243 -30.19 -10.48 42.18
CA CYS A 243 -29.18 -10.91 41.19
C CYS A 243 -28.76 -9.88 40.13
N ILE A 244 -29.16 -8.60 40.24
CA ILE A 244 -28.89 -7.59 39.18
C ILE A 244 -27.79 -6.57 39.56
N ARG A 245 -27.31 -6.51 40.81
CA ARG A 245 -26.61 -5.29 41.27
C ARG A 245 -25.10 -5.35 41.51
N ASN A 246 -24.36 -6.38 41.10
CA ASN A 246 -22.90 -6.38 41.24
C ASN A 246 -22.19 -6.97 40.02
N ILE A 247 -22.03 -6.16 38.97
CA ILE A 247 -20.96 -6.36 37.98
C ILE A 247 -19.81 -5.45 38.42
N PRO A 248 -18.76 -5.98 39.07
CA PRO A 248 -17.61 -5.17 39.44
C PRO A 248 -16.85 -4.72 38.20
N ALA A 249 -16.67 -3.40 38.05
CA ALA A 249 -15.93 -2.73 36.97
C ALA A 249 -14.40 -2.97 37.00
N THR A 250 -13.94 -4.09 37.57
CA THR A 250 -12.52 -4.41 37.78
C THR A 250 -11.99 -5.49 36.85
N LEU A 251 -12.74 -5.92 35.84
CA LEU A 251 -12.29 -6.96 34.90
C LEU A 251 -11.40 -6.45 33.76
N ASP A 252 -11.30 -5.13 33.54
CA ASP A 252 -10.42 -4.58 32.50
C ASP A 252 -8.95 -4.43 32.93
N SER A 253 -8.63 -4.44 34.23
CA SER A 253 -7.24 -4.30 34.70
C SER A 253 -6.48 -5.63 34.76
N ALA A 254 -7.16 -6.75 35.02
CA ALA A 254 -6.51 -8.06 35.16
C ALA A 254 -6.01 -8.64 33.81
N CYS A 255 -6.58 -8.21 32.68
CA CYS A 255 -6.14 -8.69 31.37
C CYS A 255 -4.87 -7.99 30.85
N SER A 256 -4.47 -6.85 31.44
CA SER A 256 -3.26 -6.11 31.03
C SER A 256 -1.98 -6.58 31.74
N GLU A 257 -2.08 -7.08 32.98
CA GLU A 257 -0.90 -7.55 33.73
C GLU A 257 -0.39 -8.93 33.30
N SER A 258 -1.27 -9.82 32.83
CA SER A 258 -0.84 -11.17 32.41
C SER A 258 0.05 -11.18 31.15
N TYR A 259 0.15 -10.06 30.41
CA TYR A 259 1.06 -9.92 29.27
C TYR A 259 2.47 -9.42 29.65
N ARG A 260 2.68 -8.90 30.86
CA ARG A 260 4.02 -8.40 31.28
C ARG A 260 4.98 -9.49 31.74
N CYS A 261 4.50 -10.61 32.30
CA CYS A 261 5.39 -11.64 32.84
C CYS A 261 5.98 -12.63 31.82
N SER A 262 5.62 -12.57 30.53
CA SER A 262 6.09 -13.54 29.53
C SER A 262 7.23 -13.05 28.64
N ILE A 263 7.81 -11.86 28.90
CA ILE A 263 8.86 -11.25 28.06
C ILE A 263 10.27 -11.32 28.70
N ASP A 264 10.40 -11.82 29.93
CA ASP A 264 11.69 -11.89 30.64
C ASP A 264 12.35 -13.29 30.65
N HIS A 265 12.07 -14.14 29.66
CA HIS A 265 12.80 -15.39 29.43
C HIS A 265 13.24 -15.57 27.97
#